data_AF-A0A2N9Y9L8-F1
#
_entry.id   AF-A0A2N9Y9L8-F1
#
_cell.length_a   1.000
_cell.length_b   1.000
_cell.length_c   1.000
_cell.angle_alpha   90.00
_cell.angle_beta   90.00
_cell.angle_gamma   90.00
#
_symmetry.space_group_name_H-M   'P 1'
#
loop_
_entity.id
_entity.type
_entity.pdbx_description
1 polymer ?
#
loop_
_entity_poly.entity_id
_entity_poly.type
_entity_poly.pdbx_seq_one_letter_code
_entity_poly.pdbx_strand_id
1 'polypeptide(L)'
;MIALSLFLASVLTVNAQQERVSKQLYTSAYKIATDSKEDVNVRKAASFKVDAITYLNTRTLSAIVDTTKQLSNKEIAHLNAQLDSMAYYMHEYVNLFTKEYARADKQKRKEQVLKIFRNASINHPLYNDPDKSLVLVYFNSEDYLTQFSLDTDWIAALAEVKKKLAE
;
A
#
# COMPACT_ATOMS: atom_id res chain seq x y z
N MET A 1 15.83 -7.54 25.21
CA MET A 1 16.32 -8.35 24.08
C MET A 1 15.42 -8.01 22.90
N ILE A 2 15.88 -7.18 21.96
CA ILE A 2 15.08 -6.72 20.83
C ILE A 2 15.26 -7.76 19.72
N ALA A 3 14.21 -8.52 19.41
CA ALA A 3 14.21 -9.45 18.29
C ALA A 3 14.08 -8.66 16.99
N LEU A 4 15.22 -8.47 16.33
CA LEU A 4 15.30 -7.91 14.98
C LEU A 4 14.88 -9.02 14.00
N SER A 5 13.63 -9.00 13.55
CA SER A 5 13.13 -9.91 12.52
C SER A 5 13.74 -9.56 11.15
N LEU A 6 14.88 -10.17 10.85
CA LEU A 6 15.45 -10.24 9.50
C LEU A 6 14.51 -11.07 8.62
N PHE A 7 13.81 -10.42 7.69
CA PHE A 7 13.14 -11.14 6.61
C PHE A 7 14.18 -11.59 5.60
N LEU A 8 14.39 -12.91 5.56
CA LEU A 8 15.34 -13.61 4.70
C LEU A 8 14.89 -13.49 3.24
N ALA A 9 15.75 -12.92 2.39
CA ALA A 9 15.60 -13.03 0.94
C ALA A 9 16.11 -14.40 0.49
N SER A 10 15.25 -15.42 0.54
CA SER A 10 15.56 -16.76 0.02
C SER A 10 15.11 -16.87 -1.43
N VAL A 11 16.08 -17.07 -2.33
CA VAL A 11 15.86 -17.51 -3.71
C VAL A 11 15.26 -18.92 -3.67
N LEU A 12 14.01 -19.09 -4.13
CA LEU A 12 13.37 -20.39 -4.28
C LEU A 12 12.96 -20.60 -5.74
N THR A 13 13.68 -21.49 -6.41
CA THR A 13 13.16 -22.22 -7.57
C THR A 13 12.32 -23.39 -7.05
N VAL A 14 11.00 -23.26 -7.05
CA VAL A 14 10.06 -24.37 -6.85
C VAL A 14 8.87 -24.16 -7.79
N ASN A 15 8.58 -25.16 -8.64
CA ASN A 15 7.41 -25.22 -9.53
C ASN A 15 6.10 -25.47 -8.74
N ALA A 16 5.80 -24.62 -7.78
CA ALA A 16 4.44 -24.31 -7.35
C ALA A 16 4.11 -22.95 -7.96
N GLN A 17 2.89 -22.73 -8.44
CA GLN A 17 2.47 -21.42 -8.90
C GLN A 17 2.69 -20.43 -7.74
N GLN A 18 3.76 -19.63 -7.83
CA GLN A 18 4.17 -18.70 -6.77
C GLN A 18 2.94 -17.88 -6.38
N GLU A 19 2.60 -17.90 -5.09
CA GLU A 19 1.44 -17.16 -4.60
C GLU A 19 1.64 -15.66 -4.93
N ARG A 20 0.58 -15.05 -5.48
CA ARG A 20 0.60 -13.65 -5.92
C ARG A 20 1.07 -12.73 -4.80
N VAL A 21 1.92 -11.76 -5.13
CA VAL A 21 2.50 -10.81 -4.18
C VAL A 21 1.41 -10.04 -3.43
N SER A 22 0.34 -9.64 -4.12
CA SER A 22 -0.80 -8.96 -3.49
C SER A 22 -1.45 -9.81 -2.40
N LYS A 23 -1.58 -11.12 -2.62
CA LYS A 23 -2.17 -12.07 -1.67
C LYS A 23 -1.27 -12.31 -0.46
N GLN A 24 0.04 -12.42 -0.67
CA GLN A 24 1.02 -12.57 0.41
C GLN A 24 1.02 -11.33 1.32
N LEU A 25 1.06 -10.14 0.71
CA LEU A 25 1.05 -8.87 1.42
C LEU A 25 -0.27 -8.63 2.16
N TYR A 26 -1.41 -8.95 1.53
CA TYR A 26 -2.71 -8.91 2.18
C TYR A 26 -2.75 -9.80 3.42
N THR A 27 -2.35 -11.07 3.28
CA THR A 27 -2.39 -12.05 4.37
C THR A 27 -1.51 -11.63 5.54
N SER A 28 -0.30 -11.12 5.24
CA SER A 28 0.61 -10.59 6.26
C SER A 28 0.02 -9.38 6.97
N ALA A 29 -0.53 -8.41 6.23
CA ALA A 29 -1.14 -7.22 6.81
C ALA A 29 -2.39 -7.54 7.64
N TYR A 30 -3.25 -8.43 7.15
CA TYR A 30 -4.46 -8.86 7.86
C TYR A 30 -4.13 -9.51 9.20
N LYS A 31 -3.13 -10.41 9.22
CA LYS A 31 -2.66 -11.03 10.46
C LYS A 31 -2.26 -9.97 11.50
N ILE A 32 -1.48 -8.97 11.10
CA ILE A 32 -1.05 -7.87 11.99
C ILE A 32 -2.24 -7.01 12.42
N ALA A 33 -3.12 -6.63 11.50
CA ALA A 33 -4.28 -5.79 11.78
C ALA A 33 -5.22 -6.39 12.83
N THR A 34 -5.37 -7.72 12.80
CA THR A 34 -6.26 -8.46 13.72
C THR A 34 -5.59 -8.94 15.01
N ASP A 35 -4.27 -8.82 15.15
CA ASP A 35 -3.57 -9.29 16.35
C ASP A 35 -3.70 -8.28 17.48
N SER A 36 -4.58 -8.55 18.46
CA SER A 36 -4.82 -7.66 19.60
C SER A 36 -3.59 -7.42 20.49
N LYS A 37 -2.51 -8.20 20.32
CA LYS A 37 -1.25 -8.04 21.06
C LYS A 37 -0.31 -7.03 20.41
N GLU A 38 -0.51 -6.69 19.14
CA GLU A 38 0.30 -5.70 18.43
C GLU A 38 -0.02 -4.27 18.86
N ASP A 39 0.91 -3.34 18.66
CA ASP A 39 0.69 -1.92 18.95
C ASP A 39 -0.47 -1.33 18.09
N VAL A 40 -1.29 -0.47 18.69
CA VAL A 40 -2.48 0.08 18.01
C VAL A 40 -2.15 0.82 16.71
N ASN A 41 -1.02 1.55 16.66
CA ASN A 41 -0.62 2.28 15.46
C ASN A 41 -0.08 1.31 14.39
N VAL A 42 0.60 0.24 14.82
CA VAL A 42 1.02 -0.85 13.92
C VAL A 42 -0.21 -1.53 13.30
N ARG A 43 -1.23 -1.86 14.10
CA ARG A 43 -2.48 -2.45 13.59
C ARG A 43 -3.23 -1.51 12.66
N LYS A 44 -3.28 -0.21 12.96
CA LYS A 44 -3.91 0.80 12.08
C LYS A 44 -3.20 0.91 10.74
N ALA A 45 -1.86 0.95 10.72
CA ALA A 45 -1.09 0.95 9.48
C ALA A 45 -1.26 -0.36 8.68
N ALA A 46 -1.38 -1.50 9.36
CA ALA A 46 -1.68 -2.77 8.72
C ALA A 46 -3.11 -2.83 8.16
N SER A 47 -4.09 -2.25 8.86
CA SER A 47 -5.47 -2.14 8.39
C SER A 47 -5.54 -1.30 7.10
N PHE A 48 -4.81 -0.18 7.06
CA PHE A 48 -4.66 0.60 5.83
C PHE A 48 -4.12 -0.23 4.66
N LYS A 49 -3.09 -1.07 4.89
CA LYS A 49 -2.55 -1.95 3.83
C LYS A 49 -3.58 -2.98 3.34
N VAL A 50 -4.38 -3.54 4.25
CA VAL A 50 -5.49 -4.45 3.90
C VAL A 50 -6.48 -3.75 2.98
N ASP A 51 -6.93 -2.56 3.36
CA ASP A 51 -7.94 -1.81 2.63
C ASP A 51 -7.41 -1.30 1.29
N ALA A 52 -6.16 -0.84 1.23
CA ALA A 52 -5.49 -0.46 -0.02
C ALA A 52 -5.37 -1.64 -1.00
N ILE A 53 -4.98 -2.84 -0.54
CA ILE A 53 -4.92 -4.03 -1.41
C ILE A 53 -6.34 -4.46 -1.82
N THR A 54 -7.31 -4.36 -0.92
CA THR A 54 -8.72 -4.68 -1.22
C THR A 54 -9.29 -3.75 -2.29
N TYR A 55 -8.98 -2.46 -2.20
CA TYR A 55 -9.33 -1.47 -3.20
C TYR A 55 -8.70 -1.80 -4.57
N LEU A 56 -7.39 -2.06 -4.62
CA LEU A 56 -6.69 -2.44 -5.85
C LEU A 56 -7.28 -3.71 -6.46
N ASN A 57 -7.52 -4.75 -5.64
CA ASN A 57 -8.15 -6.01 -6.06
C ASN A 57 -9.53 -5.77 -6.66
N THR A 58 -10.35 -4.92 -6.03
CA THR A 58 -11.70 -4.60 -6.49
C THR A 58 -11.66 -3.92 -7.86
N ARG A 59 -10.79 -2.91 -8.02
CA ARG A 59 -10.61 -2.20 -9.30
C ARG A 59 -10.09 -3.13 -10.40
N THR A 60 -9.13 -3.99 -10.10
CA THR A 60 -8.64 -5.00 -11.04
C THR A 60 -9.73 -6.00 -11.42
N LEU A 61 -10.51 -6.49 -10.46
CA LEU A 61 -11.60 -7.42 -10.73
C LEU A 61 -12.67 -6.77 -11.60
N SER A 62 -13.08 -5.54 -11.31
CA SER A 62 -14.02 -4.77 -12.14
C SER A 62 -13.54 -4.65 -13.58
N ALA A 63 -12.25 -4.42 -13.82
CA ALA A 63 -11.67 -4.38 -15.16
C ALA A 63 -11.69 -5.76 -15.85
N ILE A 64 -11.50 -6.85 -15.10
CA ILE A 64 -11.50 -8.23 -15.63
C ILE A 64 -12.91 -8.70 -16.01
N VAL A 65 -13.90 -8.40 -15.18
CA VAL A 65 -15.28 -8.87 -15.36
C VAL A 65 -16.15 -7.92 -16.16
N ASP A 66 -15.58 -6.82 -16.67
CA ASP A 66 -16.26 -5.87 -17.55
C ASP A 66 -16.75 -6.59 -18.81
N THR A 67 -18.05 -6.84 -18.87
CA THR A 67 -18.69 -7.61 -19.94
C THR A 67 -18.70 -6.87 -21.28
N THR A 68 -18.32 -5.59 -21.30
CA THR A 68 -18.17 -4.80 -22.53
C THR A 68 -16.87 -5.11 -23.28
N LYS A 69 -15.92 -5.81 -22.64
CA LYS A 69 -14.63 -6.18 -23.23
C LYS A 69 -14.32 -7.65 -22.96
N GLN A 70 -14.14 -8.44 -24.02
CA GLN A 70 -13.56 -9.78 -23.85
C GLN A 70 -12.04 -9.67 -23.73
N LEU A 71 -11.53 -9.85 -22.52
CA LEU A 71 -10.09 -9.89 -22.27
C LEU A 71 -9.51 -11.27 -22.61
N SER A 72 -8.36 -11.27 -23.27
CA SER A 72 -7.52 -12.44 -23.42
C SER A 72 -6.86 -12.84 -22.11
N ASN A 73 -6.42 -14.09 -22.01
CA ASN A 73 -5.63 -14.57 -20.86
C ASN A 73 -4.37 -13.73 -20.62
N LYS A 74 -3.77 -13.17 -21.69
CA LYS A 74 -2.59 -12.30 -21.60
C LYS A 74 -2.91 -10.97 -20.94
N GLU A 75 -4.06 -10.37 -21.26
CA GLU A 75 -4.50 -9.11 -20.65
C GLU A 75 -4.88 -9.31 -19.18
N ILE A 76 -5.55 -10.41 -18.85
CA ILE A 76 -5.84 -10.78 -17.46
C ILE A 76 -4.54 -11.00 -16.67
N ALA A 77 -3.55 -11.67 -17.26
CA ALA A 77 -2.23 -11.85 -16.63
C ALA A 77 -1.52 -10.51 -16.42
N HIS A 78 -1.62 -9.58 -17.38
CA HIS A 78 -1.05 -8.24 -17.27
C HIS A 78 -1.69 -7.43 -16.13
N LEU A 79 -3.02 -7.43 -16.04
CA LEU A 79 -3.76 -6.75 -14.96
C LEU A 79 -3.38 -7.31 -13.58
N ASN A 80 -3.25 -8.63 -13.46
CA ASN A 80 -2.78 -9.25 -12.22
C ASN A 80 -1.33 -8.85 -11.88
N ALA A 81 -0.43 -8.77 -12.85
CA ALA A 81 0.95 -8.32 -12.63
C ALA A 81 1.02 -6.84 -12.22
N GLN A 82 0.15 -5.99 -12.78
CA GLN A 82 0.02 -4.59 -12.36
C GLN A 82 -0.47 -4.48 -10.91
N LEU A 83 -1.48 -5.25 -10.53
CA LEU A 83 -1.96 -5.34 -9.15
C LEU A 83 -0.87 -5.82 -8.18
N ASP A 84 -0.09 -6.83 -8.55
CA ASP A 84 1.02 -7.32 -7.73
C ASP A 84 2.11 -6.26 -7.55
N SER A 85 2.41 -5.50 -8.61
CA SER A 85 3.33 -4.37 -8.55
C SER A 85 2.79 -3.27 -7.64
N MET A 86 1.54 -2.83 -7.82
CA MET A 86 0.91 -1.80 -6.99
C MET A 86 0.87 -2.19 -5.51
N ALA A 87 0.55 -3.43 -5.19
CA ALA A 87 0.55 -3.92 -3.81
C ALA A 87 1.96 -3.88 -3.19
N TYR A 88 2.99 -4.29 -3.95
CA TYR A 88 4.38 -4.21 -3.51
C TYR A 88 4.81 -2.76 -3.24
N TYR A 89 4.59 -1.85 -4.18
CA TYR A 89 4.99 -0.45 -4.03
C TYR A 89 4.19 0.26 -2.93
N MET A 90 2.92 -0.09 -2.74
CA MET A 90 2.13 0.38 -1.59
C MET A 90 2.75 -0.07 -0.27
N HIS A 91 3.15 -1.33 -0.17
CA HIS A 91 3.82 -1.86 1.02
C HIS A 91 5.12 -1.11 1.32
N GLU A 92 5.96 -0.90 0.31
CA GLU A 92 7.21 -0.13 0.42
C GLU A 92 6.96 1.32 0.83
N TYR A 93 5.93 1.94 0.27
CA TYR A 93 5.51 3.30 0.59
C TYR A 93 5.12 3.45 2.06
N VAL A 94 4.23 2.59 2.55
CA VAL A 94 3.79 2.63 3.95
C VAL A 94 4.95 2.29 4.91
N ASN A 95 5.82 1.34 4.56
CA ASN A 95 7.00 1.01 5.37
C ASN A 95 8.01 2.16 5.44
N LEU A 96 8.25 2.84 4.32
CA LEU A 96 9.13 4.00 4.29
C LEU A 96 8.55 5.12 5.16
N PHE A 97 7.24 5.36 5.06
CA PHE A 97 6.56 6.33 5.90
C PHE A 97 6.73 6.04 7.39
N THR A 98 6.37 4.83 7.84
CA THR A 98 6.43 4.49 9.27
C THR A 98 7.85 4.57 9.80
N LYS A 99 8.83 4.16 9.00
CA LYS A 99 10.26 4.27 9.32
C LYS A 99 10.71 5.72 9.46
N GLU A 100 10.42 6.58 8.49
CA GLU A 100 10.84 7.98 8.52
C GLU A 100 10.08 8.79 9.59
N TYR A 101 8.80 8.47 9.83
CA TYR A 101 8.01 9.07 10.89
C TYR A 101 8.51 8.69 12.29
N ALA A 102 8.91 7.42 12.48
CA ALA A 102 9.47 6.96 13.76
C ALA A 102 10.87 7.53 14.03
N ARG A 103 11.68 7.76 12.98
CA ARG A 103 13.01 8.37 13.07
C ARG A 103 12.99 9.87 13.33
N ALA A 104 11.91 10.55 12.96
CA ALA A 104 11.74 11.96 13.22
C ALA A 104 11.64 12.23 14.74
N ASP A 105 12.66 12.86 15.28
CA ASP A 105 12.81 13.21 16.70
C ASP A 105 11.91 14.39 17.12
N LYS A 106 11.72 15.34 16.20
CA LYS A 106 10.94 16.57 16.43
C LYS A 106 9.57 16.49 15.76
N GLN A 107 8.56 17.03 16.45
CA GLN A 107 7.19 17.12 15.94
C GLN A 107 7.11 17.80 14.57
N LYS A 108 7.87 18.89 14.37
CA LYS A 108 7.97 19.57 13.07
C LYS A 108 8.44 18.64 11.93
N ARG A 109 9.39 17.73 12.21
CA ARG A 109 9.87 16.77 11.19
C ARG A 109 8.84 15.67 10.94
N LYS A 110 8.11 15.21 11.96
CA LYS A 110 6.98 14.29 11.81
C LYS A 110 5.88 14.86 10.92
N GLU A 111 5.52 16.12 11.13
CA GLU A 111 4.56 16.85 10.29
C GLU A 111 5.05 17.01 8.86
N GLN A 112 6.33 17.31 8.66
CA GLN A 112 6.93 17.38 7.32
C GLN A 112 6.87 16.02 6.61
N VAL A 113 7.25 14.93 7.30
CA VAL A 113 7.16 13.57 6.75
C VAL A 113 5.71 13.23 6.40
N LEU A 114 4.76 13.43 7.31
CA LEU A 114 3.34 13.20 7.03
C LEU A 114 2.87 14.01 5.81
N LYS A 115 3.21 15.30 5.73
CA LYS A 115 2.82 16.16 4.61
C LYS A 115 3.39 15.69 3.27
N ILE A 116 4.65 15.26 3.23
CA ILE A 116 5.30 14.75 2.00
C ILE A 116 4.53 13.54 1.47
N PHE A 117 4.27 12.56 2.33
CA PHE A 117 3.58 11.34 1.93
C PHE A 117 2.12 11.62 1.58
N ARG A 118 1.38 12.26 2.49
CA ARG A 118 -0.02 12.66 2.27
C ARG A 118 -0.21 13.33 0.91
N ASN A 119 0.61 14.33 0.59
CA ASN A 119 0.54 15.04 -0.69
C ASN A 119 0.85 14.14 -1.90
N ALA A 120 1.89 13.31 -1.81
CA ALA A 120 2.20 12.38 -2.89
C ALA A 120 1.06 11.38 -3.15
N SER A 121 0.38 10.90 -2.10
CA SER A 121 -0.74 9.96 -2.28
C SER A 121 -1.94 10.57 -3.02
N ILE A 122 -2.25 11.85 -2.77
CA ILE A 122 -3.41 12.51 -3.39
C ILE A 122 -3.11 13.11 -4.77
N ASN A 123 -1.85 13.46 -5.03
CA ASN A 123 -1.43 14.08 -6.29
C ASN A 123 -1.15 13.06 -7.41
N HIS A 124 -1.10 11.77 -7.10
CA HIS A 124 -0.89 10.68 -8.05
C HIS A 124 -2.05 9.69 -8.03
N PRO A 125 -3.27 10.06 -8.46
CA PRO A 125 -4.39 9.12 -8.53
C PRO A 125 -4.13 8.06 -9.62
N LEU A 126 -4.42 6.78 -9.31
CA LEU A 126 -4.23 5.67 -10.25
C LEU A 126 -5.41 5.55 -11.23
N TYR A 127 -6.63 5.59 -10.69
CA TYR A 127 -7.87 5.37 -11.43
C TYR A 127 -8.71 6.64 -11.60
N ASN A 128 -8.37 7.73 -10.92
CA ASN A 128 -9.19 8.95 -10.85
C ASN A 128 -10.62 8.65 -10.38
N ASP A 129 -10.72 7.89 -9.29
CA ASP A 129 -11.96 7.36 -8.76
C ASP A 129 -12.97 8.48 -8.45
N PRO A 130 -14.20 8.44 -9.00
CA PRO A 130 -15.21 9.46 -8.71
C PRO A 130 -15.74 9.37 -7.28
N ASP A 131 -15.68 8.20 -6.63
CA ASP A 131 -16.15 8.04 -5.26
C ASP A 131 -15.09 8.54 -4.26
N LYS A 132 -15.08 9.86 -4.06
CA LYS A 132 -14.18 10.52 -3.10
C LYS A 132 -14.49 10.17 -1.65
N SER A 133 -15.70 9.71 -1.34
CA SER A 133 -16.04 9.28 0.02
C SER A 133 -15.31 7.99 0.38
N LEU A 134 -15.19 7.07 -0.59
CA LEU A 134 -14.41 5.86 -0.45
C LEU A 134 -12.90 6.14 -0.44
N VAL A 135 -12.38 6.78 -1.49
CA VAL A 135 -10.92 6.81 -1.69
C VAL A 135 -10.19 7.76 -0.74
N LEU A 136 -10.91 8.71 -0.12
CA LEU A 136 -10.35 9.65 0.85
C LEU A 136 -10.71 9.30 2.30
N VAL A 137 -11.24 8.11 2.58
CA VAL A 137 -11.67 7.72 3.94
C VAL A 137 -10.54 7.86 4.98
N TYR A 138 -9.33 7.42 4.64
CA TYR A 138 -8.14 7.60 5.49
C TYR A 138 -7.56 9.00 5.40
N PHE A 139 -7.57 9.57 4.19
CA PHE A 139 -7.04 10.91 3.96
C PHE A 139 -7.78 11.94 4.84
N ASN A 140 -9.09 11.83 5.00
CA ASN A 140 -9.87 12.81 5.78
C ASN A 140 -9.93 12.48 7.29
N SER A 141 -9.24 11.43 7.75
CA SER A 141 -9.33 10.96 9.13
C SER A 141 -8.07 11.29 9.93
N GLU A 142 -8.20 12.11 10.96
CA GLU A 142 -7.10 12.41 11.90
C GLU A 142 -6.76 11.21 12.81
N ASP A 143 -7.69 10.26 12.95
CA ASP A 143 -7.50 9.05 13.77
C ASP A 143 -6.48 8.06 13.20
N TYR A 144 -6.06 8.22 11.94
CA TYR A 144 -5.06 7.36 11.30
C TYR A 144 -3.79 8.15 11.02
N LEU A 145 -2.65 7.51 11.27
CA LEU A 145 -1.36 8.08 10.90
C LEU A 145 -1.13 7.98 9.37
N THR A 146 -1.62 6.91 8.76
CA THR A 146 -1.58 6.65 7.31
C THR A 146 -2.68 7.41 6.59
N GLN A 147 -2.62 8.74 6.61
CA GLN A 147 -3.65 9.60 6.00
C GLN A 147 -3.46 9.71 4.48
N PHE A 148 -3.59 8.58 3.78
CA PHE A 148 -3.29 8.44 2.35
C PHE A 148 -4.56 8.12 1.55
N SER A 149 -4.58 8.51 0.28
CA SER A 149 -5.62 8.10 -0.67
C SER A 149 -5.52 6.60 -0.95
N LEU A 150 -6.66 5.90 -1.03
CA LEU A 150 -6.68 4.50 -1.52
C LEU A 150 -6.44 4.46 -3.04
N ASP A 151 -6.92 5.47 -3.76
CA ASP A 151 -6.65 5.68 -5.19
C ASP A 151 -5.32 6.41 -5.35
N THR A 152 -4.23 5.65 -5.22
CA THR A 152 -2.85 6.15 -5.39
C THR A 152 -2.10 5.26 -6.38
N ASP A 153 -1.42 5.86 -7.36
CA ASP A 153 -0.35 5.22 -8.11
C ASP A 153 0.87 5.12 -7.18
N TRP A 154 1.00 3.95 -6.55
CA TRP A 154 2.01 3.71 -5.54
C TRP A 154 3.44 3.75 -6.09
N ILE A 155 3.64 3.51 -7.39
CA ILE A 155 4.95 3.62 -8.03
C ILE A 155 5.34 5.09 -8.13
N ALA A 156 4.46 5.91 -8.72
CA ALA A 156 4.71 7.33 -8.90
C ALA A 156 4.83 8.07 -7.55
N ALA A 157 3.91 7.78 -6.62
CA ALA A 157 3.92 8.38 -5.28
C ALA A 157 5.19 8.02 -4.50
N LEU A 158 5.66 6.77 -4.55
CA LEU A 158 6.91 6.37 -3.89
C LEU A 158 8.13 7.08 -4.50
N ALA A 159 8.17 7.22 -5.82
CA ALA A 159 9.24 7.94 -6.50
C ALA A 159 9.30 9.42 -6.06
N GLU A 160 8.15 10.10 -6.01
CA GLU A 160 8.07 11.48 -5.52
C GLU A 160 8.54 11.61 -4.07
N VAL A 161 8.06 10.73 -3.18
CA VAL A 161 8.45 10.75 -1.77
C VAL A 161 9.96 10.57 -1.60
N LYS A 162 10.55 9.58 -2.28
CA LYS A 162 12.00 9.33 -2.21
C LYS A 162 12.80 10.54 -2.66
N LYS A 163 12.35 11.25 -3.70
CA LYS A 163 12.96 12.50 -4.16
C LYS A 163 12.84 13.60 -3.09
N LYS A 164 11.64 13.87 -2.58
CA LYS A 164 11.38 14.93 -1.58
C LYS A 164 12.07 14.71 -0.24
N LEU A 165 12.34 13.46 0.14
CA LEU A 165 13.07 13.16 1.37
C LEU A 165 14.59 13.37 1.25
N ALA A 166 15.12 13.40 0.03
CA ALA A 166 16.53 13.65 -0.25
C ALA A 166 16.87 15.14 -0.44
N GLU A 167 15.84 15.99 -0.57
CA GLU A 167 15.91 17.46 -0.59
C GLU A 167 16.03 18.03 0.84
#